data_AF-A0A3M1JR45-F1
#
_entry.id   AF-A0A3M1JR45-F1
#
_cell.length_a   1.000
_cell.length_b   1.000
_cell.length_c   1.000
_cell.angle_alpha   90.00
_cell.angle_beta   90.00
_cell.angle_gamma   90.00
#
_symmetry.space_group_name_H-M   'P 1'
#
loop_
_entity.id
_entity.type
_entity.pdbx_description
1 polymer ?
#
loop_
_entity_poly.entity_id
_entity_poly.type
_entity_poly.pdbx_seq_one_letter_code
_entity_poly.pdbx_strand_id
1 'polypeptide(L)'
;MNAMIPGHFAMPQRPAAALAVALCAAVLLHFSPMEAAAADDAFVIRQVDEHAWIARPEFPGLRFALLEGNPLEPGPYVILGRFAPGVMSP
;
A
#
# COMPACT_ATOMS: atom_id res chain seq x y z
N MET A 1 11.92 55.03 -59.98
CA MET A 1 10.47 54.91 -59.71
C MET A 1 10.17 53.48 -59.30
N ASN A 2 9.46 53.33 -58.18
CA ASN A 2 9.18 52.12 -57.40
C ASN A 2 8.30 51.08 -58.11
N ALA A 3 8.47 49.80 -57.70
CA ALA A 3 7.43 48.88 -57.19
C ALA A 3 8.12 47.56 -56.80
N MET A 4 8.60 47.35 -55.58
CA MET A 4 7.90 46.95 -54.34
C MET A 4 7.00 45.70 -54.50
N ILE A 5 7.53 44.54 -54.08
CA ILE A 5 6.84 43.24 -53.97
C ILE A 5 6.14 43.17 -52.59
N PRO A 6 4.83 42.85 -52.49
CA PRO A 6 4.19 42.72 -51.20
C PRO A 6 4.32 41.30 -50.62
N GLY A 7 5.05 41.21 -49.52
CA GLY A 7 4.71 40.47 -48.29
C GLY A 7 4.11 39.06 -48.40
N HIS A 8 4.98 38.05 -48.32
CA HIS A 8 4.62 36.79 -47.67
C HIS A 8 4.90 36.96 -46.17
N PHE A 9 3.86 37.16 -45.37
CA PHE A 9 3.96 37.17 -43.91
C PHE A 9 4.35 35.76 -43.45
N ALA A 10 5.65 35.52 -43.26
CA ALA A 10 6.12 34.33 -42.58
C ALA A 10 5.74 34.45 -41.10
N MET A 11 4.63 33.81 -40.72
CA MET A 11 4.23 33.66 -39.33
C MET A 11 5.36 32.93 -38.58
N PRO A 12 5.89 33.46 -37.47
CA PRO A 12 6.91 32.75 -36.69
C PRO A 12 6.26 31.55 -36.02
N GLN A 13 6.35 30.36 -36.62
CA GLN A 13 5.71 29.12 -36.15
C GLN A 13 6.33 28.52 -34.86
N ARG A 14 7.20 29.25 -34.16
CA ARG A 14 7.97 28.74 -33.01
C ARG A 14 7.23 28.66 -31.65
N PRO A 15 6.26 29.53 -31.29
CA PRO A 15 5.62 29.45 -29.97
C PRO A 15 4.52 28.38 -29.91
N ALA A 16 3.85 28.10 -31.04
CA ALA A 16 2.74 27.15 -31.10
C ALA A 16 3.20 25.69 -30.90
N ALA A 17 4.33 25.31 -31.53
CA ALA A 17 4.90 23.97 -31.37
C ALA A 17 5.42 23.73 -29.94
N ALA A 18 6.03 24.75 -29.32
CA ALA A 18 6.52 24.67 -27.94
C ALA A 18 5.38 24.50 -26.94
N LEU A 19 4.25 25.19 -27.16
CA LEU A 19 3.06 25.07 -26.31
C LEU A 19 2.41 23.68 -26.42
N ALA A 20 2.32 23.12 -27.62
CA ALA A 20 1.76 21.79 -27.83
C ALA A 20 2.59 20.69 -27.13
N VAL A 21 3.92 20.77 -27.20
CA VAL A 21 4.81 19.82 -26.51
C VAL A 21 4.70 19.95 -24.99
N ALA A 22 4.60 21.17 -24.46
CA ALA A 22 4.41 21.40 -23.03
C ALA A 22 3.07 20.83 -22.53
N LEU A 23 1.99 20.98 -23.31
CA LEU A 23 0.70 20.38 -22.97
C LEU A 23 0.74 18.86 -23.00
N CYS A 24 1.33 18.25 -24.03
CA CYS A 24 1.47 16.79 -24.11
C CYS A 24 2.31 16.23 -22.97
N ALA A 25 3.42 16.89 -22.60
CA ALA A 25 4.24 16.49 -21.46
C ALA A 25 3.47 16.61 -20.14
N ALA A 26 2.69 17.68 -19.96
CA ALA A 26 1.86 17.85 -18.77
C ALA A 26 0.79 16.75 -18.67
N VAL A 27 0.14 16.38 -19.77
CA VAL A 27 -0.86 15.29 -19.79
C VAL A 27 -0.21 13.95 -19.40
N LEU A 28 0.96 13.62 -19.98
CA LEU A 28 1.66 12.37 -19.67
C LEU A 28 2.12 12.28 -18.21
N LEU A 29 2.41 13.40 -17.55
CA LEU A 29 2.77 13.45 -16.13
C LEU A 29 1.57 13.30 -15.17
N HIS A 30 0.34 13.51 -15.63
CA HIS A 30 -0.87 13.31 -14.82
C HIS A 30 -1.41 11.87 -14.88
N PHE A 31 -1.00 11.10 -15.89
CA PHE A 31 -1.25 9.66 -15.94
C PHE A 31 -0.16 8.93 -15.16
N SER A 32 -0.16 9.09 -13.83
CA SER A 32 0.53 8.14 -12.98
C SER A 32 -0.04 6.74 -13.24
N PRO A 33 0.79 5.71 -13.48
CA PRO A 33 0.28 4.35 -13.50
C PRO A 33 -0.39 4.11 -12.15
N MET A 34 -1.69 3.83 -12.18
CA MET A 34 -2.38 3.31 -11.00
C MET A 34 -1.82 1.90 -10.81
N GLU A 35 -0.82 1.77 -9.94
CA GLU A 35 -0.33 0.48 -9.50
C GLU A 35 -1.55 -0.25 -8.92
N ALA A 36 -1.98 -1.33 -9.58
CA ALA A 36 -3.01 -2.18 -9.00
C ALA A 36 -2.47 -2.63 -7.65
N ALA A 37 -3.19 -2.32 -6.57
CA ALA A 37 -2.85 -2.84 -5.25
C ALA A 37 -2.68 -4.36 -5.41
N ALA A 38 -1.49 -4.86 -5.10
CA ALA A 38 -1.26 -6.30 -5.07
C ALA A 38 -2.37 -6.91 -4.22
N ALA A 39 -2.99 -7.98 -4.70
CA ALA A 39 -4.01 -8.67 -3.93
C ALA A 39 -3.38 -9.04 -2.59
N ASP A 40 -3.84 -8.41 -1.52
CA ASP A 40 -3.44 -8.78 -0.17
C ASP A 40 -3.87 -10.24 -0.01
N ASP A 41 -2.96 -11.10 0.41
CA ASP A 41 -3.33 -12.47 0.75
C ASP A 41 -4.41 -12.36 1.83
N ALA A 42 -5.67 -12.61 1.46
CA ALA A 42 -6.84 -12.28 2.28
C ALA A 42 -6.82 -12.96 3.67
N PHE A 43 -5.93 -13.95 3.85
CA PHE A 43 -5.73 -14.68 5.09
C PHE A 43 -4.26 -14.98 5.32
N VAL A 44 -3.75 -14.61 6.50
CA VAL A 44 -2.46 -15.10 6.99
C VAL A 44 -2.67 -16.49 7.61
N ILE A 45 -2.11 -17.52 6.98
CA ILE A 45 -2.13 -18.90 7.49
C ILE A 45 -0.85 -19.13 8.30
N ARG A 46 -0.97 -19.49 9.58
CA ARG A 46 0.17 -19.89 10.43
C ARG A 46 0.00 -21.30 10.97
N GLN A 47 1.11 -22.03 11.06
CA GLN A 47 1.10 -23.36 11.68
C GLN A 47 1.10 -23.24 13.21
N VAL A 48 0.36 -24.12 13.88
CA VAL A 48 0.17 -24.07 15.35
C VAL A 48 1.50 -24.17 16.12
N ASP A 49 2.49 -24.87 15.56
CA ASP A 49 3.79 -25.08 16.21
C ASP A 49 4.77 -23.92 16.03
N GLU A 50 4.46 -22.93 15.17
CA GLU A 50 5.30 -21.73 14.97
C GLU A 50 5.12 -20.69 16.08
N HIS A 51 4.19 -20.91 17.00
CA HIS A 51 3.83 -19.95 18.03
C HIS A 51 4.77 -20.00 19.23
N ALA A 52 5.22 -18.83 19.69
CA ALA A 52 5.94 -18.68 20.95
C ALA A 52 4.97 -18.83 22.14
N TRP A 53 4.78 -20.06 22.59
CA TRP A 53 3.90 -20.38 23.70
C TRP A 53 4.49 -19.96 25.05
N ILE A 54 3.72 -19.19 25.81
CA ILE A 54 4.06 -18.76 27.16
C ILE A 54 3.10 -19.42 28.15
N ALA A 55 3.67 -20.10 29.14
CA ALA A 55 2.96 -20.59 30.31
C ALA A 55 3.08 -19.57 31.45
N ARG A 56 1.98 -19.36 32.16
CA ARG A 56 1.90 -18.40 33.27
C ARG A 56 1.51 -19.15 34.55
N PRO A 57 2.30 -19.06 35.64
CA PRO A 57 1.99 -19.75 36.90
C PRO A 57 0.61 -19.39 37.45
N GLU A 58 0.15 -18.16 37.22
CA GLU A 58 -1.20 -17.68 37.59
C GLU A 58 -2.35 -18.43 36.89
N PHE A 59 -2.09 -19.09 35.76
CA PHE A 59 -3.08 -19.83 34.98
C PHE A 59 -2.61 -21.27 34.69
N PRO A 60 -2.65 -22.17 35.69
CA PRO A 60 -2.16 -23.53 35.54
C PRO A 60 -2.94 -24.28 34.44
N GLY A 61 -2.21 -24.89 33.51
CA GLY A 61 -2.79 -25.63 32.40
C GLY A 61 -3.26 -24.77 31.22
N LEU A 62 -3.06 -23.44 31.26
CA LEU A 62 -3.32 -22.54 30.14
C LEU A 62 -2.01 -22.00 29.57
N ARG A 63 -1.87 -22.06 28.25
CA ARG A 63 -0.76 -21.46 27.50
C ARG A 63 -1.29 -20.42 26.53
N PHE A 64 -0.54 -19.35 26.34
CA PHE A 64 -0.89 -18.26 25.44
C PHE A 64 0.17 -18.07 24.37
N ALA A 65 -0.24 -17.62 23.19
CA ALA A 65 0.65 -17.10 22.17
C ALA A 65 0.10 -15.78 21.62
N LEU A 66 0.97 -14.79 21.41
CA LEU A 66 0.63 -13.55 20.74
C LEU A 66 0.71 -13.77 19.22
N LEU A 67 -0.40 -13.52 18.51
CA LEU A 67 -0.46 -13.68 17.05
C LEU A 67 -0.17 -12.36 16.33
N GLU A 68 -0.69 -11.27 16.87
CA GLU A 68 -0.63 -9.94 16.26
C GLU A 68 -0.82 -8.83 17.30
N GLY A 69 -0.23 -7.67 17.04
CA GLY A 69 -0.34 -6.47 17.88
C GLY A 69 0.59 -6.49 19.09
N ASN A 70 0.37 -5.54 20.00
CA ASN A 70 1.11 -5.44 21.25
C ASN A 70 0.12 -5.19 22.41
N PRO A 71 -0.03 -6.11 23.37
CA PRO A 71 -0.97 -5.95 24.49
C PRO A 71 -0.55 -4.86 25.49
N LEU A 72 0.68 -4.32 25.39
CA LEU A 72 1.16 -3.22 26.24
C LEU A 72 0.88 -1.83 25.64
N GLU A 73 0.41 -1.77 24.39
CA GLU A 73 0.11 -0.54 23.69
C GLU A 73 -1.39 -0.40 23.42
N PRO A 74 -1.93 0.84 23.35
CA PRO A 74 -3.30 1.04 22.91
C PRO A 74 -3.50 0.59 21.45
N GLY A 75 -4.36 -0.40 21.24
CA GLY A 75 -4.68 -0.90 19.91
C GLY A 75 -5.25 -2.32 19.93
N PRO A 76 -5.73 -2.83 18.78
CA PRO A 76 -6.14 -4.22 18.67
C PRO A 76 -4.92 -5.15 18.77
N TYR A 77 -5.13 -6.31 19.40
CA TYR A 77 -4.16 -7.40 19.44
C TYR A 77 -4.91 -8.73 19.47
N VAL A 78 -4.23 -9.80 19.06
CA VAL A 78 -4.80 -11.14 18.98
C VAL A 78 -3.93 -12.12 19.75
N ILE A 79 -4.56 -12.86 20.68
CA ILE A 79 -3.92 -13.95 21.42
C ILE A 79 -4.61 -15.28 21.12
N LEU A 80 -3.83 -16.36 21.13
CA LEU A 80 -4.31 -17.73 21.09
C LEU A 80 -4.16 -18.37 22.46
N GLY A 81 -5.27 -18.83 23.04
CA GLY A 81 -5.29 -19.58 24.29
C GLY A 81 -5.40 -21.09 24.04
N ARG A 82 -4.53 -21.88 24.68
CA ARG A 82 -4.56 -23.34 24.64
C ARG A 82 -4.71 -23.92 26.03
N PHE A 83 -5.86 -24.55 26.28
CA PHE A 83 -6.17 -25.25 27.52
C PHE A 83 -5.63 -26.68 27.47
N ALA A 84 -5.01 -27.13 28.55
CA ALA A 84 -4.68 -28.53 28.75
C ALA A 84 -5.97 -29.37 28.97
N PRO A 85 -5.93 -30.68 28.69
CA PRO A 85 -7.06 -31.56 28.99
C PRO A 85 -7.50 -31.43 30.46
N GLY A 86 -8.81 -31.38 30.70
CA GLY A 86 -9.39 -31.29 32.04
C GLY A 86 -9.38 -29.88 32.68
N VAL A 87 -8.82 -28.86 32.02
CA VAL A 87 -8.85 -27.48 32.55
C VAL A 87 -10.22 -26.81 32.31
N MET A 88 -10.80 -27.04 31.12
CA MET A 88 -12.12 -26.52 30.73
C MET A 88 -13.07 -27.63 30.27
N SER A 89 -12.66 -28.89 30.44
CA SER A 89 -13.49 -30.07 30.13
C SER A 89 -14.11 -30.59 31.44
N PRO A 90 -15.41 -30.95 31.48
CA PRO A 90 -16.05 -31.52 32.66
C PRO A 90 -15.41 -32.83 33.11
#